data_AF-A0A2S6ZI97-F1
#
_entry.id   AF-A0A2S6ZI97-F1
#
_cell.length_a   1.000
_cell.length_b   1.000
_cell.length_c   1.000
_cell.angle_alpha   90.00
_cell.angle_beta   90.00
_cell.angle_gamma   90.00
#
_symmetry.space_group_name_H-M   'P 1'
#
loop_
_entity.id
_entity.type
_entity.pdbx_description
1 polymer ?
#
loop_
_entity_poly.entity_id
_entity_poly.type
_entity_poly.pdbx_seq_one_letter_code
_entity_poly.pdbx_strand_id
1 'polypeptide(L)'
;NDTLKGSWYSDTYLFNKGDGHDTVVETSTYSGAADRIVFDKDLAVDDTFFSRSGNDLSIAIRGSDDQLTVSGWFTSSSSQVEYLQFKDKTVASSEVAALIAAMATSSSSSAPLVPVDAQQVRLLAASSIV
;
A
#
# COMPACT_ATOMS: atom_id res chain seq x y z
N ASN A 1 17.18 6.51 7.50
CA ASN A 1 17.75 5.80 6.33
C ASN A 1 18.54 4.61 6.83
N ASP A 2 17.80 3.60 7.23
CA ASP A 2 18.30 2.50 8.00
C ASP A 2 17.92 1.18 7.33
N THR A 3 18.73 0.15 7.56
CA THR A 3 18.41 -1.22 7.13
C THR A 3 18.21 -2.07 8.38
N LEU A 4 16.97 -2.46 8.60
CA LEU A 4 16.53 -3.28 9.72
C LEU A 4 16.45 -4.74 9.23
N LYS A 5 17.26 -5.61 9.81
CA LYS A 5 17.26 -7.04 9.46
C LYS A 5 16.60 -7.83 10.56
N GLY A 6 15.66 -8.69 10.16
CA GLY A 6 14.99 -9.61 11.06
C GLY A 6 15.92 -10.67 11.61
N SER A 7 15.44 -11.34 12.63
CA SER A 7 16.06 -12.45 13.32
C SER A 7 15.41 -13.78 12.90
N TRP A 8 15.70 -14.84 13.66
CA TRP A 8 15.04 -16.13 13.50
C TRP A 8 13.64 -16.18 14.12
N TYR A 9 13.34 -15.25 15.03
CA TYR A 9 12.09 -15.23 15.80
C TYR A 9 11.16 -14.14 15.29
N SER A 10 10.08 -13.86 16.04
CA SER A 10 9.21 -12.74 15.72
C SER A 10 9.88 -11.42 16.12
N ASP A 11 9.93 -10.52 15.16
CA ASP A 11 10.49 -9.19 15.28
C ASP A 11 9.41 -8.11 15.25
N THR A 12 9.75 -6.95 15.79
CA THR A 12 8.88 -5.76 15.72
C THR A 12 9.70 -4.58 15.26
N TYR A 13 9.33 -4.06 14.10
CA TYR A 13 9.90 -2.87 13.48
C TYR A 13 8.97 -1.69 13.75
N LEU A 14 9.55 -0.56 14.13
CA LEU A 14 8.81 0.69 14.30
C LEU A 14 9.06 1.56 13.08
N PHE A 15 8.02 2.21 12.57
CA PHE A 15 8.17 3.19 11.49
C PHE A 15 7.25 4.38 11.73
N ASN A 16 7.86 5.56 11.84
CA ASN A 16 7.21 6.80 12.19
C ASN A 16 7.49 7.89 11.17
N LYS A 17 6.72 8.97 11.27
CA LYS A 17 7.01 10.18 10.51
C LYS A 17 8.35 10.77 10.97
N GLY A 18 9.24 11.07 10.03
CA GLY A 18 10.59 11.57 10.28
C GLY A 18 11.70 10.52 10.28
N ASP A 19 11.38 9.23 10.15
CA ASP A 19 12.37 8.14 10.08
C ASP A 19 13.09 8.11 8.70
N GLY A 20 12.54 8.81 7.69
CA GLY A 20 13.12 8.91 6.36
C GLY A 20 12.85 7.67 5.52
N HIS A 21 13.89 7.17 4.84
CA HIS A 21 13.79 6.06 3.88
C HIS A 21 14.44 4.80 4.44
N ASP A 22 13.63 3.95 5.05
CA ASP A 22 14.10 2.75 5.74
C ASP A 22 13.77 1.47 4.99
N THR A 23 14.54 0.42 5.25
CA THR A 23 14.38 -0.89 4.62
C THR A 23 14.34 -2.00 5.66
N VAL A 24 13.27 -2.79 5.66
CA VAL A 24 13.15 -4.06 6.39
C VAL A 24 13.57 -5.21 5.49
N VAL A 25 14.43 -6.08 6.01
CA VAL A 25 14.86 -7.33 5.36
C VAL A 25 14.51 -8.47 6.29
N GLU A 26 13.47 -9.21 5.94
CA GLU A 26 13.08 -10.41 6.66
C GLU A 26 14.07 -11.56 6.41
N THR A 27 14.37 -12.31 7.47
CA THR A 27 15.31 -13.45 7.41
C THR A 27 14.78 -14.71 8.08
N SER A 28 13.60 -14.64 8.71
CA SER A 28 13.04 -15.78 9.43
C SER A 28 12.74 -16.95 8.50
N THR A 29 13.12 -18.15 8.94
CA THR A 29 12.65 -19.41 8.34
C THR A 29 11.85 -20.24 9.35
N TYR A 30 11.52 -19.64 10.50
CA TYR A 30 10.73 -20.25 11.54
C TYR A 30 9.24 -20.09 11.22
N SER A 31 8.54 -21.20 11.01
CA SER A 31 7.12 -21.20 10.60
C SER A 31 6.13 -20.66 11.65
N GLY A 32 6.59 -20.32 12.85
CA GLY A 32 5.79 -19.73 13.92
C GLY A 32 6.13 -18.26 14.22
N ALA A 33 7.02 -17.63 13.44
CA ALA A 33 7.28 -16.21 13.56
C ALA A 33 6.04 -15.39 13.15
N ALA A 34 5.83 -14.28 13.85
CA ALA A 34 4.74 -13.34 13.62
C ALA A 34 5.31 -11.92 13.70
N ASP A 35 6.00 -11.55 12.63
CA ASP A 35 6.70 -10.28 12.47
C ASP A 35 5.70 -9.14 12.30
N ARG A 36 6.07 -7.98 12.86
CA ARG A 36 5.22 -6.80 12.90
C ARG A 36 5.96 -5.57 12.47
N ILE A 37 5.34 -4.78 11.59
CA ILE A 37 5.68 -3.36 11.46
C ILE A 37 4.59 -2.59 12.19
N VAL A 38 4.99 -1.79 13.18
CA VAL A 38 4.09 -0.93 13.94
C VAL A 38 4.31 0.50 13.49
N PHE A 39 3.27 1.11 12.94
CA PHE A 39 3.27 2.49 12.52
C PHE A 39 2.98 3.41 13.71
N ASP A 40 3.40 4.68 13.59
CA ASP A 40 3.11 5.71 14.58
C ASP A 40 1.63 5.70 15.00
N LYS A 41 1.36 5.97 16.28
CA LYS A 41 0.04 5.89 16.92
C LYS A 41 -1.02 6.80 16.29
N ASP A 42 -0.59 7.74 15.45
CA ASP A 42 -1.45 8.70 14.76
C ASP A 42 -1.63 8.39 13.28
N LEU A 43 -0.97 7.36 12.73
CA LEU A 43 -1.10 6.94 11.34
C LEU A 43 -2.19 5.87 11.17
N ALA A 44 -3.21 6.20 10.37
CA ALA A 44 -4.14 5.23 9.82
C ALA A 44 -3.62 4.64 8.50
N VAL A 45 -4.18 3.52 8.06
CA VAL A 45 -3.84 2.93 6.75
C VAL A 45 -4.09 3.94 5.61
N ASP A 46 -5.16 4.71 5.70
CA ASP A 46 -5.51 5.74 4.70
C ASP A 46 -4.60 6.98 4.75
N ASP A 47 -3.65 7.06 5.68
CA ASP A 47 -2.56 8.05 5.68
C ASP A 47 -1.32 7.55 4.92
N THR A 48 -1.34 6.31 4.39
CA THR A 48 -0.20 5.70 3.69
C THR A 48 -0.52 5.18 2.30
N PHE A 49 0.46 5.27 1.39
CA PHE A 49 0.36 4.74 0.04
C PHE A 49 1.18 3.47 -0.10
N PHE A 50 0.48 2.38 -0.41
CA PHE A 50 1.06 1.07 -0.67
C PHE A 50 1.32 0.88 -2.15
N SER A 51 2.52 0.45 -2.51
CA SER A 51 2.88 0.16 -3.89
C SER A 51 3.89 -0.97 -4.00
N ARG A 52 3.94 -1.59 -5.18
CA ARG A 52 4.98 -2.56 -5.55
C ARG A 52 6.07 -1.86 -6.34
N SER A 53 7.32 -2.03 -5.91
CA SER A 53 8.51 -1.57 -6.63
C SER A 53 9.40 -2.76 -6.93
N GLY A 54 9.42 -3.23 -8.18
CA GLY A 54 10.10 -4.48 -8.53
C GLY A 54 9.53 -5.67 -7.74
N ASN A 55 10.33 -6.25 -6.83
CA ASN A 55 9.90 -7.32 -5.92
C ASN A 55 9.69 -6.85 -4.48
N ASP A 56 9.83 -5.56 -4.22
CA ASP A 56 9.71 -4.98 -2.89
C ASP A 56 8.33 -4.38 -2.68
N LEU A 57 7.89 -4.37 -1.42
CA LEU A 57 6.75 -3.58 -0.97
C LEU A 57 7.27 -2.20 -0.55
N SER A 58 6.63 -1.14 -1.04
CA SER A 58 6.89 0.23 -0.65
C SER A 58 5.65 0.82 0.04
N ILE A 59 5.86 1.39 1.22
CA ILE A 59 4.84 2.04 2.05
C ILE A 59 5.29 3.48 2.31
N ALA A 60 4.68 4.44 1.63
CA ALA A 60 4.99 5.86 1.80
C ALA A 60 3.96 6.53 2.71
N ILE A 61 4.38 7.44 3.58
CA ILE A 61 3.45 8.26 4.37
C ILE A 61 3.00 9.46 3.52
N ARG A 62 1.69 9.69 3.42
CA ARG A 62 1.14 10.80 2.63
C ARG A 62 1.54 12.14 3.24
N GLY A 63 2.01 13.06 2.40
CA GLY A 63 2.39 14.40 2.83
C GLY A 63 3.75 14.47 3.55
N SER A 64 4.58 13.44 3.43
CA SER A 64 5.99 13.43 3.86
C SER A 64 6.87 12.75 2.82
N ASP A 65 8.18 12.84 3.01
CA ASP A 65 9.17 12.08 2.22
C ASP A 65 9.49 10.71 2.86
N ASP A 66 8.86 10.38 3.98
CA ASP A 66 9.09 9.12 4.69
C ASP A 66 8.55 7.91 3.90
N GLN A 67 9.39 6.88 3.76
CA GLN A 67 9.08 5.64 3.07
C GLN A 67 9.71 4.44 3.78
N LEU A 68 8.91 3.40 3.97
CA LEU A 68 9.37 2.09 4.39
C LEU A 68 9.35 1.12 3.22
N THR A 69 10.47 0.42 3.00
CA THR A 69 10.58 -0.65 2.02
C THR A 69 10.68 -1.99 2.74
N VAL A 70 9.88 -2.98 2.34
CA VAL A 70 10.08 -4.38 2.76
C VAL A 70 10.64 -5.15 1.59
N SER A 71 11.91 -5.53 1.71
CA SER A 71 12.67 -6.12 0.61
C SER A 71 12.22 -7.54 0.30
N GLY A 72 12.01 -7.84 -0.97
CA GLY A 72 11.66 -9.17 -1.45
C GLY A 72 10.23 -9.61 -1.13
N TRP A 73 9.36 -8.73 -0.67
CA TRP A 73 7.96 -9.01 -0.31
C TRP A 73 7.22 -9.87 -1.34
N PHE A 74 7.44 -9.60 -2.63
CA PHE A 74 6.79 -10.30 -3.75
C PHE A 74 7.61 -11.48 -4.31
N THR A 75 8.74 -11.82 -3.69
CA THR A 75 9.60 -12.96 -4.06
C THR A 75 9.19 -14.23 -3.31
N SER A 76 8.97 -14.12 -1.99
CA SER A 76 8.67 -15.26 -1.11
C SER A 76 7.84 -14.78 0.08
N SER A 77 6.96 -15.64 0.60
CA SER A 77 6.24 -15.36 1.85
C SER A 77 7.19 -15.23 3.05
N SER A 78 8.36 -15.87 3.01
CA SER A 78 9.41 -15.73 4.05
C SER A 78 10.11 -14.38 4.04
N SER A 79 9.80 -13.51 3.08
CA SER A 79 10.31 -12.14 2.99
C SER A 79 9.24 -11.10 3.33
N GLN A 80 8.09 -11.55 3.81
CA GLN A 80 6.98 -10.70 4.24
C GLN A 80 6.99 -10.61 5.76
N VAL A 81 6.55 -9.47 6.29
CA VAL A 81 6.09 -9.42 7.69
C VAL A 81 4.62 -9.83 7.74
N GLU A 82 4.20 -10.54 8.80
CA GLU A 82 2.83 -11.04 8.89
C GLU A 82 1.81 -9.92 9.11
N TYR A 83 2.18 -8.89 9.88
CA TYR A 83 1.24 -7.85 10.30
C TYR A 83 1.81 -6.44 10.16
N LEU A 84 1.01 -5.58 9.54
CA LEU A 84 1.21 -4.14 9.48
C LEU A 84 0.20 -3.49 10.42
N GLN A 85 0.65 -3.00 11.56
CA GLN A 85 -0.20 -2.50 12.63
C GLN A 85 -0.27 -0.98 12.58
N PHE A 86 -1.43 -0.47 12.18
CA PHE A 86 -1.78 0.94 12.18
C PHE A 86 -2.65 1.27 13.38
N LYS A 87 -2.90 2.56 13.58
CA LYS A 87 -3.81 3.06 14.62
C LYS A 87 -5.22 2.49 14.49
N ASP A 88 -5.74 2.45 13.27
CA ASP A 88 -7.14 2.14 12.97
C ASP A 88 -7.39 0.64 12.77
N LYS A 89 -6.39 -0.09 12.25
CA LYS A 89 -6.48 -1.52 12.00
C LYS A 89 -5.12 -2.20 11.89
N THR A 90 -5.15 -3.52 11.90
CA THR A 90 -4.01 -4.35 11.50
C THR A 90 -4.30 -4.91 10.12
N VAL A 91 -3.33 -4.80 9.20
CA VAL A 91 -3.38 -5.38 7.85
C VAL A 91 -2.47 -6.60 7.85
N ALA A 92 -3.03 -7.77 7.54
CA ALA A 92 -2.26 -9.00 7.36
C ALA A 92 -1.54 -9.01 6.00
N SER A 93 -0.42 -9.71 5.90
CA SER A 93 0.34 -9.86 4.63
C SER A 93 -0.53 -10.30 3.45
N SER A 94 -1.48 -11.20 3.71
CA SER A 94 -2.46 -11.69 2.73
C SER A 94 -3.40 -10.62 2.15
N GLU A 95 -3.58 -9.49 2.84
CA GLU A 95 -4.46 -8.40 2.44
C GLU A 95 -3.74 -7.31 1.64
N VAL A 96 -2.40 -7.27 1.70
CA VAL A 96 -1.58 -6.18 1.12
C VAL A 96 -1.76 -6.08 -0.39
N ALA A 97 -1.84 -7.20 -1.12
CA ALA A 97 -2.03 -7.18 -2.56
C ALA A 97 -3.38 -6.55 -2.97
N ALA A 98 -4.45 -6.85 -2.23
CA ALA A 98 -5.76 -6.26 -2.45
C ALA A 98 -5.76 -4.76 -2.09
N LEU A 99 -5.04 -4.38 -1.03
CA LEU A 99 -4.89 -2.98 -0.62
C LEU A 99 -4.18 -2.15 -1.71
N ILE A 100 -3.08 -2.66 -2.28
CA ILE A 100 -2.38 -2.02 -3.40
C ILE A 100 -3.33 -1.82 -4.59
N ALA A 101 -4.08 -2.87 -4.95
CA ALA A 101 -5.04 -2.79 -6.06
C ALA A 101 -6.13 -1.74 -5.80
N ALA A 102 -6.69 -1.70 -4.58
CA ALA A 102 -7.69 -0.70 -4.20
C ALA A 102 -7.13 0.73 -4.31
N MET A 103 -5.94 1.00 -3.76
CA MET A 103 -5.32 2.33 -3.82
C MET A 103 -5.00 2.79 -5.26
N ALA A 104 -4.65 1.86 -6.16
CA ALA A 104 -4.46 2.16 -7.58
C ALA A 104 -5.78 2.54 -8.30
N THR A 105 -6.90 1.92 -7.91
CA THR A 105 -8.23 2.28 -8.45
C THR A 105 -8.75 3.62 -7.92
N SER A 106 -8.50 3.93 -6.64
CA SER A 106 -8.90 5.20 -6.04
C SER A 106 -8.17 6.39 -6.65
N SER A 107 -6.89 6.22 -6.96
CA SER A 107 -6.06 7.25 -7.62
C SER A 107 -6.39 7.47 -9.10
N SER A 108 -6.96 6.47 -9.79
CA SER A 108 -7.46 6.59 -11.17
C SER A 108 -8.90 7.10 -11.28
N SER A 109 -9.66 7.10 -10.18
CA SER A 109 -11.04 7.62 -10.12
C SER A 109 -11.14 9.16 -10.02
N SER A 110 -10.01 9.86 -9.91
CA SER A 110 -9.92 11.33 -9.98
C SER A 110 -9.92 11.86 -11.44
N ALA A 111 -10.87 11.41 -12.27
CA ALA A 111 -11.14 12.06 -13.55
C ALA A 111 -12.08 13.26 -13.32
N PRO A 112 -11.76 14.48 -13.81
CA PRO A 112 -12.61 15.64 -13.57
C PRO A 112 -13.96 15.45 -14.24
N LEU A 113 -15.02 15.74 -13.47
CA LEU A 113 -16.39 15.91 -13.95
C LEU A 113 -16.38 16.93 -15.09
N VAL A 114 -16.58 16.50 -16.33
CA VAL A 114 -16.98 17.42 -17.40
C VAL A 114 -18.38 17.92 -17.03
N PRO A 115 -18.61 19.23 -16.85
CA PRO A 115 -19.93 19.73 -16.53
C PRO A 115 -20.88 19.47 -17.69
N VAL A 116 -22.06 18.92 -17.37
CA VAL A 116 -23.20 18.84 -18.27
C VAL A 116 -23.65 20.26 -18.64
N ASP A 117 -23.24 20.76 -19.81
CA ASP A 117 -23.85 21.96 -20.38
C ASP A 117 -25.06 21.57 -21.23
N ALA A 118 -26.22 21.92 -20.69
CA ALA A 118 -27.50 21.78 -21.35
C ALA A 118 -27.66 22.89 -22.40
N GLN A 119 -27.28 22.64 -23.65
CA GLN A 119 -27.97 23.16 -24.84
C GLN A 119 -27.33 22.65 -26.14
N GLN A 120 -27.87 21.57 -26.70
CA GLN A 120 -28.44 21.59 -28.06
C GLN A 120 -29.24 20.33 -28.33
N VAL A 121 -30.56 20.49 -28.29
CA VAL A 121 -31.55 19.55 -28.80
C VAL A 121 -31.47 19.56 -30.33
N ARG A 122 -31.09 18.44 -30.95
CA ARG A 122 -31.63 18.03 -32.26
C ARG A 122 -31.87 16.53 -32.30
N LEU A 123 -33.11 16.21 -31.97
CA LEU A 123 -33.89 15.07 -32.43
C LEU A 123 -33.61 14.76 -33.92
N LEU A 124 -33.34 13.50 -34.27
CA LEU A 124 -33.97 12.76 -35.39
C LEU A 124 -33.50 11.28 -35.39
N ALA A 125 -34.48 10.41 -35.66
CA ALA A 125 -34.55 8.97 -35.46
C ALA A 125 -33.48 8.10 -36.13
N ALA A 126 -33.24 6.93 -35.52
CA ALA A 126 -32.69 5.76 -36.20
C ALA A 126 -33.76 5.07 -37.05
N SER A 127 -33.54 4.97 -38.37
CA SER A 127 -33.69 3.75 -39.16
C SER A 127 -33.49 4.06 -40.64
N SER A 128 -32.40 3.54 -41.19
CA SER A 128 -32.30 3.24 -42.62
C SER A 128 -31.81 1.80 -42.70
N ILE A 129 -32.74 0.87 -42.87
CA ILE A 129 -32.50 -0.45 -43.44
C ILE A 129 -33.46 -0.55 -44.62
N VAL A 130 -32.86 -0.98 -45.73
CA VAL A 130 -33.37 -1.11 -47.11
C VAL A 130 -34.77 -1.70 -47.19
#